data_AF-A0A945CM12-F1
#
_entry.id   AF-A0A945CM12-F1
#
_cell.length_a   1.000
_cell.length_b   1.000
_cell.length_c   1.000
_cell.angle_alpha   90.00
_cell.angle_beta   90.00
_cell.angle_gamma   90.00
#
_symmetry.space_group_name_H-M   'P 1'
#
loop_
_entity.id
_entity.type
_entity.pdbx_description
1 polymer ?
#
loop_
_entity_poly.entity_id
_entity_poly.type
_entity_poly.pdbx_seq_one_letter_code
_entity_poly.pdbx_strand_id
1 'polypeptide(L)'
;MKAVLMESFGGPLTVTEVKDPTPAPDGVVIEVKANGICRSDWHAWMGHDPDVRLPHVPGHELAGIVVEIGSSVTRWKIGDRVTVPFCSGCGVCPECQSGNQQVCPDQFQPGFSAWGSFARYVALPYADGNLVRLPDELGFVEAASLGCRFMTSFRGVIDQGRVRGGDWVAVHGCGGVGLSAVMIAAAVGA
;
A
#
# COMPACT_ATOMS: atom_id res chain seq x y z
N MET A 1 -2.23 -17.91 10.47
CA MET A 1 -3.19 -16.80 10.26
C MET A 1 -4.10 -17.11 9.09
N LYS A 2 -5.35 -16.65 9.16
CA LYS A 2 -6.25 -16.65 8.01
C LYS A 2 -5.76 -15.69 6.93
N ALA A 3 -5.77 -16.14 5.67
CA ALA A 3 -5.44 -15.36 4.49
C ALA A 3 -6.26 -15.81 3.28
N VAL A 4 -6.43 -14.93 2.29
CA VAL A 4 -6.92 -15.26 0.96
C VAL A 4 -5.74 -15.79 0.14
N LEU A 5 -5.79 -17.06 -0.22
CA LEU A 5 -4.77 -17.74 -1.00
C LEU A 5 -5.19 -17.84 -2.47
N MET A 6 -4.27 -17.48 -3.34
CA MET A 6 -4.31 -17.68 -4.77
C MET A 6 -3.34 -18.81 -5.14
N GLU A 7 -3.88 -19.93 -5.62
CA GLU A 7 -3.09 -21.10 -6.04
C GLU A 7 -2.92 -21.19 -7.57
N SER A 8 -3.77 -20.50 -8.33
CA SER A 8 -3.70 -20.38 -9.78
C SER A 8 -4.16 -18.99 -10.24
N PHE A 9 -3.57 -18.49 -11.33
CA PHE A 9 -4.00 -17.24 -11.95
C PHE A 9 -5.39 -17.40 -12.56
N GLY A 10 -6.26 -16.40 -12.37
CA GLY A 10 -7.65 -16.42 -12.81
C GLY A 10 -8.52 -17.50 -12.12
N GLY A 11 -7.95 -18.20 -11.14
CA GLY A 11 -8.60 -19.30 -10.42
C GLY A 11 -9.39 -18.85 -9.19
N PRO A 12 -10.03 -19.79 -8.49
CA PRO A 12 -10.75 -19.50 -7.26
C PRO A 12 -9.79 -18.98 -6.18
N LEU A 13 -10.27 -18.02 -5.40
CA LEU A 13 -9.59 -17.53 -4.20
C LEU A 13 -10.15 -18.25 -2.98
N THR A 14 -9.28 -18.79 -2.12
CA THR A 14 -9.68 -19.56 -0.94
C THR A 14 -9.25 -18.87 0.35
N VAL A 15 -10.12 -18.85 1.36
CA VAL A 15 -9.72 -18.39 2.70
C VAL A 15 -9.18 -19.60 3.46
N THR A 16 -7.90 -19.59 3.80
CA THR A 16 -7.20 -20.71 4.46
C THR A 16 -6.26 -20.24 5.57
N GLU A 17 -5.72 -21.17 6.35
CA GLU A 17 -4.67 -20.90 7.33
C GLU A 17 -3.28 -21.02 6.68
N VAL A 18 -2.48 -19.98 6.82
CA VAL A 18 -1.06 -19.94 6.44
C VAL A 18 -0.19 -19.65 7.66
N LYS A 19 1.13 -19.83 7.56
CA LYS A 19 2.04 -19.44 8.66
C LYS A 19 1.99 -17.93 8.88
N ASP A 20 2.10 -17.52 10.14
CA ASP A 20 2.25 -16.11 10.48
C ASP A 20 3.60 -15.62 9.95
N PRO A 21 3.66 -14.40 9.38
CA PRO A 21 4.90 -13.83 8.89
C PRO A 21 5.77 -13.39 10.07
N THR A 22 7.07 -13.22 9.82
CA THR A 22 8.02 -12.66 10.80
C THR A 22 8.64 -11.40 10.21
N PRO A 23 8.99 -10.39 11.03
CA PRO A 23 9.59 -9.17 10.52
C PRO A 23 11.03 -9.43 10.08
N ALA A 24 11.42 -8.84 8.94
CA ALA A 24 12.83 -8.64 8.62
C ALA A 24 13.49 -7.72 9.67
N PRO A 25 14.83 -7.70 9.81
CA PRO A 25 15.50 -6.81 10.78
C PRO A 25 15.08 -5.35 10.68
N ASP A 26 14.84 -4.83 9.48
CA ASP A 26 14.40 -3.47 9.17
C ASP A 26 12.89 -3.34 8.93
N GLY A 27 12.12 -4.39 9.23
CA GLY A 27 10.70 -4.50 8.93
C GLY A 27 9.81 -4.63 10.15
N VAL A 28 8.51 -4.63 9.90
CA VAL A 28 7.46 -4.84 10.92
C VAL A 28 6.48 -5.92 10.45
N VAL A 29 5.69 -6.44 11.39
CA VAL A 29 4.45 -7.15 11.10
C VAL A 29 3.28 -6.27 11.53
N ILE A 30 2.32 -6.09 10.63
CA ILE A 30 1.09 -5.32 10.87
C ILE A 30 -0.09 -6.29 11.00
N GLU A 31 -0.88 -6.16 12.06
CA GLU A 31 -2.23 -6.70 12.10
C GLU A 31 -3.15 -5.82 11.25
N VAL A 32 -3.63 -6.40 10.14
CA VAL A 32 -4.47 -5.70 9.16
C VAL A 32 -5.84 -5.46 9.76
N LYS A 33 -6.24 -4.19 9.89
CA LYS A 33 -7.56 -3.79 10.40
C LYS A 33 -8.52 -3.44 9.28
N ALA A 34 -8.00 -2.92 8.19
CA ALA A 34 -8.75 -2.69 6.96
C ALA A 34 -7.84 -2.87 5.75
N ASN A 35 -8.44 -3.30 4.66
CA ASN A 35 -7.76 -3.42 3.39
C ASN A 35 -8.72 -3.10 2.23
N GLY A 36 -8.26 -2.30 1.27
CA GLY A 36 -8.98 -2.00 0.02
C GLY A 36 -8.75 -3.04 -1.09
N ILE A 37 -9.63 -3.05 -2.08
CA ILE A 37 -9.50 -3.91 -3.26
C ILE A 37 -9.34 -3.01 -4.48
N CYS A 38 -8.21 -3.15 -5.16
CA CYS A 38 -7.86 -2.32 -6.29
C CYS A 38 -7.84 -3.13 -7.58
N ARG A 39 -7.98 -2.43 -8.71
CA ARG A 39 -7.87 -3.05 -10.05
C ARG A 39 -6.50 -3.70 -10.26
N SER A 40 -5.46 -3.21 -9.60
CA SER A 40 -4.13 -3.81 -9.64
C SER A 40 -4.10 -5.21 -9.02
N ASP A 41 -4.87 -5.46 -7.95
CA ASP A 41 -5.00 -6.82 -7.38
C ASP A 41 -5.65 -7.78 -8.39
N TRP A 42 -6.62 -7.29 -9.18
CA TRP A 42 -7.22 -8.07 -10.26
C TRP A 42 -6.21 -8.38 -11.37
N HIS A 43 -5.34 -7.43 -11.73
CA HIS A 43 -4.27 -7.67 -12.72
C HIS A 43 -3.24 -8.70 -12.21
N ALA A 44 -2.86 -8.63 -10.95
CA ALA A 44 -2.04 -9.65 -10.30
C ALA A 44 -2.74 -11.02 -10.33
N TRP A 45 -4.03 -11.06 -10.00
CA TRP A 45 -4.82 -12.29 -10.03
C TRP A 45 -4.93 -12.91 -11.43
N MET A 46 -5.03 -12.09 -12.47
CA MET A 46 -5.05 -12.55 -13.86
C MET A 46 -3.67 -13.00 -14.39
N GLY A 47 -2.60 -12.86 -13.60
CA GLY A 47 -1.24 -13.22 -14.01
C GLY A 47 -0.61 -12.23 -15.00
N HIS A 48 -1.06 -10.97 -15.00
CA HIS A 48 -0.49 -9.92 -15.86
C HIS A 48 0.79 -9.33 -15.27
N ASP A 49 1.05 -9.56 -13.98
CA ASP A 49 2.21 -9.05 -13.29
C ASP A 49 3.29 -10.15 -13.17
N PRO A 50 4.48 -9.95 -13.75
CA PRO A 50 5.54 -10.94 -13.75
C PRO A 50 6.24 -11.09 -12.40
N ASP A 51 5.97 -10.28 -11.37
CA ASP A 51 6.58 -10.41 -10.04
C ASP A 51 5.76 -11.34 -9.12
N VAL A 52 4.49 -11.55 -9.44
CA VAL A 52 3.60 -12.43 -8.66
C VAL A 52 3.99 -13.90 -8.87
N ARG A 53 4.16 -14.63 -7.76
CA ARG A 53 4.52 -16.06 -7.74
C ARG A 53 3.52 -16.84 -6.91
N LEU A 54 3.03 -17.95 -7.45
CA LEU A 54 2.05 -18.82 -6.78
C LEU A 54 2.76 -19.85 -5.87
N PRO A 55 2.16 -20.21 -4.71
CA PRO A 55 0.94 -19.64 -4.16
C PRO A 55 1.15 -18.23 -3.59
N HIS A 56 0.13 -17.39 -3.67
CA HIS A 56 0.22 -15.96 -3.33
C HIS A 56 -0.91 -15.47 -2.44
N VAL A 57 -0.62 -14.47 -1.62
CA VAL A 57 -1.63 -13.68 -0.91
C VAL A 57 -1.65 -12.27 -1.51
N PRO A 58 -2.74 -11.83 -2.16
CA PRO A 58 -2.83 -10.48 -2.73
C PRO A 58 -3.04 -9.38 -1.68
N GLY A 59 -3.21 -8.13 -2.13
CA GLY A 59 -3.61 -6.99 -1.31
C GLY A 59 -2.48 -6.02 -0.98
N HIS A 60 -2.72 -4.73 -1.22
CA HIS A 60 -1.73 -3.67 -1.07
C HIS A 60 -2.27 -2.35 -0.52
N GLU A 61 -3.59 -2.27 -0.26
CA GLU A 61 -4.26 -1.06 0.24
C GLU A 61 -4.59 -1.24 1.72
N LEU A 62 -3.60 -1.22 2.61
CA LEU A 62 -3.79 -1.61 4.02
C LEU A 62 -3.71 -0.47 5.04
N ALA A 63 -4.39 -0.69 6.16
CA ALA A 63 -4.15 0.04 7.40
C ALA A 63 -4.31 -0.89 8.61
N GLY A 64 -3.52 -0.66 9.65
CA GLY A 64 -3.49 -1.57 10.78
C GLY A 64 -2.64 -1.13 11.95
N ILE A 65 -2.28 -2.11 12.79
CA ILE A 65 -1.52 -1.91 14.02
C ILE A 65 -0.22 -2.70 13.93
N VAL A 66 0.91 -2.08 14.27
CA VAL A 66 2.19 -2.79 14.40
C VAL A 66 2.12 -3.80 15.55
N VAL A 67 2.37 -5.07 15.28
CA VAL A 67 2.34 -6.15 16.29
C VAL A 67 3.70 -6.80 16.55
N GLU A 68 4.63 -6.72 15.60
CA GLU A 68 6.02 -7.14 15.78
C GLU A 68 6.97 -6.17 15.04
N ILE A 69 8.20 -6.05 15.54
CA ILE A 69 9.22 -5.17 14.99
C ILE A 69 10.55 -5.93 14.82
N GLY A 70 11.26 -5.63 13.74
CA GLY A 70 12.62 -6.10 13.51
C GLY A 70 13.64 -5.39 14.41
N SER A 71 14.81 -6.01 14.56
CA SER A 71 15.88 -5.55 15.45
C SER A 71 16.50 -4.19 15.09
N SER A 72 16.34 -3.76 13.85
CA SER A 72 16.90 -2.52 13.28
C SER A 72 15.85 -1.42 13.11
N VAL A 73 14.59 -1.67 13.47
CA VAL A 73 13.52 -0.66 13.43
C VAL A 73 13.68 0.29 14.62
N THR A 74 13.73 1.59 14.35
CA THR A 74 13.99 2.62 15.37
C THR A 74 12.88 3.64 15.52
N ARG A 75 12.00 3.79 14.51
CA ARG A 75 10.96 4.84 14.50
C ARG A 75 9.57 4.35 14.91
N TRP A 76 9.41 3.04 15.07
CA TRP A 76 8.11 2.39 15.29
C TRP A 76 8.13 1.49 16.51
N LYS A 77 6.97 1.34 17.14
CA LYS A 77 6.75 0.43 18.26
C LYS A 77 5.46 -0.36 18.09
N ILE A 78 5.40 -1.50 18.76
CA ILE A 78 4.18 -2.30 18.87
C ILE A 78 3.03 -1.42 19.40
N GLY A 79 1.86 -1.51 18.77
CA GLY A 79 0.68 -0.70 19.06
C GLY A 79 0.52 0.54 18.20
N ASP A 80 1.53 0.94 17.42
CA ASP A 80 1.40 2.09 16.52
C ASP A 80 0.38 1.82 15.41
N ARG A 81 -0.49 2.82 15.16
CA ARG A 81 -1.46 2.83 14.06
C ARG A 81 -0.80 3.33 12.79
N VAL A 82 -0.84 2.53 11.73
CA VAL A 82 -0.07 2.80 10.51
C VAL A 82 -0.83 2.45 9.23
N THR A 83 -0.44 3.11 8.15
CA THR A 83 -0.62 2.68 6.76
C THR A 83 0.74 2.69 6.06
N VAL A 84 0.78 2.28 4.80
CA VAL A 84 1.98 2.24 3.98
C VAL A 84 1.61 2.58 2.53
N PRO A 85 2.47 3.28 1.76
CA PRO A 85 2.32 3.34 0.31
C PRO A 85 2.44 1.94 -0.30
N PHE A 86 1.73 1.68 -1.39
CA PHE A 86 1.77 0.39 -2.09
C PHE A 86 3.18 0.07 -2.64
N CYS A 87 4.02 1.09 -2.81
CA CYS A 87 5.43 0.97 -3.15
C CYS A 87 6.28 1.50 -2.00
N SER A 88 7.08 0.60 -1.41
CA SER A 88 8.04 0.91 -0.35
C SER A 88 9.45 0.96 -0.92
N GLY A 89 10.11 2.12 -0.85
CA GLY A 89 11.47 2.29 -1.34
C GLY A 89 12.53 1.81 -0.35
N CYS A 90 13.70 1.40 -0.85
CA CYS A 90 14.81 0.91 -0.02
C CYS A 90 15.48 1.99 0.85
N GLY A 91 15.20 3.28 0.60
CA GLY A 91 15.71 4.41 1.39
C GLY A 91 17.15 4.82 1.09
N VAL A 92 17.93 4.00 0.37
CA VAL A 92 19.37 4.23 0.18
C VAL A 92 19.80 4.52 -1.26
N CYS A 93 18.99 4.17 -2.26
CA CYS A 93 19.31 4.41 -3.66
C CYS A 93 19.13 5.89 -4.08
N PRO A 94 19.70 6.33 -5.22
CA PRO A 94 19.58 7.72 -5.68
C PRO A 94 18.12 8.20 -5.85
N GLU A 95 17.22 7.33 -6.30
CA GLU A 95 15.79 7.65 -6.39
C GLU A 95 15.19 7.92 -5.01
N CYS A 96 15.45 7.05 -4.04
CA CYS A 96 14.97 7.26 -2.66
C CYS A 96 15.55 8.53 -2.04
N GLN A 97 16.84 8.80 -2.23
CA GLN A 97 17.51 9.99 -1.67
C GLN A 97 17.02 11.29 -2.31
N SER A 98 16.52 11.24 -3.54
CA SER A 98 15.92 12.41 -4.23
C SER A 98 14.43 12.60 -3.96
N GLY A 99 13.82 11.76 -3.10
CA GLY A 99 12.39 11.82 -2.78
C GLY A 99 11.49 11.11 -3.82
N ASN A 100 12.06 10.20 -4.61
CA ASN A 100 11.37 9.40 -5.63
C ASN A 100 11.28 7.93 -5.24
N GLN A 101 10.93 7.64 -3.98
CA GLN A 101 10.80 6.27 -3.47
C GLN A 101 9.84 5.41 -4.32
N GLN A 102 8.84 6.01 -4.96
CA GLN A 102 7.85 5.34 -5.81
C GLN A 102 8.41 4.72 -7.10
N VAL A 103 9.64 5.06 -7.49
CA VAL A 103 10.35 4.46 -8.64
C VAL A 103 11.67 3.83 -8.21
N CYS A 104 11.79 3.44 -6.93
CA CYS A 104 12.95 2.76 -6.42
C CYS A 104 13.20 1.44 -7.20
N PRO A 105 14.42 1.18 -7.69
CA PRO A 105 14.75 -0.08 -8.38
C PRO A 105 14.67 -1.29 -7.45
N ASP A 106 14.88 -1.10 -6.14
CA ASP A 106 14.82 -2.13 -5.11
C ASP A 106 13.53 -2.02 -4.26
N GLN A 107 12.44 -1.54 -4.88
CA GLN A 107 11.15 -1.35 -4.22
C GLN A 107 10.57 -2.68 -3.72
N PHE A 108 9.80 -2.58 -2.64
CA PHE A 108 8.95 -3.65 -2.14
C PHE A 108 7.47 -3.26 -2.33
N GLN A 109 6.66 -4.20 -2.83
CA GLN A 109 5.22 -4.01 -3.03
C GLN A 109 4.44 -5.17 -2.38
N PRO A 110 3.75 -4.95 -1.25
CA PRO A 110 2.92 -5.98 -0.64
C PRO A 110 1.82 -6.40 -1.63
N GLY A 111 1.56 -7.70 -1.74
CA GLY A 111 0.57 -8.23 -2.69
C GLY A 111 1.07 -8.36 -4.13
N PHE A 112 2.32 -8.00 -4.43
CA PHE A 112 2.96 -8.17 -5.74
C PHE A 112 4.30 -8.89 -5.60
N SER A 113 5.36 -8.18 -5.20
CA SER A 113 6.70 -8.74 -5.02
C SER A 113 6.82 -9.63 -3.78
N ALA A 114 5.83 -9.59 -2.89
CA ALA A 114 5.69 -10.44 -1.72
C ALA A 114 4.21 -10.60 -1.34
N TRP A 115 3.93 -11.47 -0.37
CA TRP A 115 2.58 -11.66 0.14
C TRP A 115 2.02 -10.38 0.78
N GLY A 116 0.75 -10.12 0.49
CA GLY A 116 0.05 -8.89 0.79
C GLY A 116 -0.92 -8.97 1.97
N SER A 117 -1.79 -7.96 2.01
CA SER A 117 -2.68 -7.66 3.13
C SER A 117 -4.08 -8.26 3.03
N PHE A 118 -4.36 -9.14 2.07
CA PHE A 118 -5.55 -10.01 2.13
C PHE A 118 -5.35 -11.13 3.16
N ALA A 119 -4.86 -10.78 4.35
CA ALA A 119 -4.50 -11.67 5.45
C ALA A 119 -4.67 -10.95 6.79
N ARG A 120 -4.67 -11.70 7.91
CA ARG A 120 -4.72 -11.06 9.25
C ARG A 120 -3.43 -10.30 9.57
N TYR A 121 -2.29 -10.77 9.07
CA TYR A 121 -0.99 -10.11 9.26
C TYR A 121 -0.25 -9.97 7.94
N VAL A 122 0.60 -8.96 7.84
CA VAL A 122 1.46 -8.71 6.68
C VAL A 122 2.81 -8.17 7.16
N ALA A 123 3.89 -8.73 6.63
CA ALA A 123 5.24 -8.27 6.89
C ALA A 123 5.64 -7.20 5.87
N LEU A 124 6.20 -6.10 6.36
CA LEU A 124 6.68 -4.99 5.54
C LEU A 124 8.13 -4.67 5.91
N PRO A 125 9.09 -4.79 4.98
CA PRO A 125 10.46 -4.30 5.18
C PRO A 125 10.52 -2.76 5.09
N TYR A 126 11.71 -2.19 5.26
CA TYR A 126 11.95 -0.75 5.10
C TYR A 126 11.03 0.14 5.95
N ALA A 127 10.66 -0.33 7.15
CA ALA A 127 9.57 0.25 7.93
C ALA A 127 9.82 1.71 8.32
N ASP A 128 11.04 2.02 8.76
CA ASP A 128 11.45 3.37 9.16
C ASP A 128 11.34 4.40 8.01
N GLY A 129 11.46 3.96 6.75
CA GLY A 129 11.37 4.83 5.58
C GLY A 129 9.96 4.98 5.01
N ASN A 130 9.08 4.00 5.21
CA ASN A 130 7.85 3.88 4.40
C ASN A 130 6.55 3.90 5.21
N LEU A 131 6.55 3.46 6.49
CA LEU A 131 5.32 3.50 7.26
C LEU A 131 4.87 4.94 7.51
N VAL A 132 3.54 5.12 7.52
CA VAL A 132 2.90 6.41 7.77
C VAL A 132 2.03 6.29 9.01
N ARG A 133 2.29 7.15 10.00
CA ARG A 133 1.51 7.18 11.26
C ARG A 133 0.11 7.71 10.98
N LEU A 134 -0.89 7.03 11.51
CA LEU A 134 -2.27 7.48 11.44
C LEU A 134 -2.62 8.34 12.67
N PRO A 135 -3.27 9.51 12.48
CA PRO A 135 -3.91 10.25 13.57
C PRO A 135 -5.00 9.41 14.25
N ASP A 136 -5.31 9.74 15.51
CA ASP A 136 -6.25 8.92 16.27
C ASP A 136 -7.69 9.00 15.74
N GLU A 137 -8.05 10.16 15.20
CA GLU A 137 -9.34 10.44 14.57
C GLU A 137 -9.55 9.74 13.22
N LEU A 138 -8.49 9.28 12.55
CA LEU A 138 -8.59 8.67 11.24
C LEU A 138 -8.85 7.16 11.34
N GLY A 139 -10.03 6.73 10.89
CA GLY A 139 -10.41 5.31 10.87
C GLY A 139 -9.55 4.47 9.92
N PHE A 140 -9.42 3.18 10.22
CA PHE A 140 -8.61 2.26 9.40
C PHE A 140 -9.17 2.08 7.99
N VAL A 141 -10.49 2.11 7.82
CA VAL A 141 -11.14 1.93 6.50
C VAL A 141 -10.79 3.10 5.58
N GLU A 142 -10.87 4.32 6.08
CA GLU A 142 -10.46 5.52 5.35
C GLU A 142 -8.95 5.48 5.05
N ALA A 143 -8.14 5.14 6.05
CA ALA A 143 -6.69 5.06 5.92
C ALA A 143 -6.22 4.03 4.89
N ALA A 144 -6.86 2.86 4.81
CA ALA A 144 -6.54 1.81 3.85
C ALA A 144 -6.62 2.31 2.41
N SER A 145 -7.49 3.28 2.13
CA SER A 145 -7.65 3.86 0.81
C SER A 145 -6.56 4.87 0.41
N LEU A 146 -5.72 5.30 1.36
CA LEU A 146 -4.72 6.35 1.14
C LEU A 146 -3.49 5.84 0.38
N GLY A 147 -3.05 4.62 0.70
CA GLY A 147 -1.78 4.01 0.25
C GLY A 147 -1.71 3.58 -1.22
N CYS A 148 -2.79 3.72 -2.00
CA CYS A 148 -2.73 3.50 -3.45
C CYS A 148 -3.54 4.53 -4.22
N ARG A 149 -4.88 4.42 -4.26
CA ARG A 149 -5.70 5.28 -5.13
C ARG A 149 -5.56 6.78 -4.83
N PHE A 150 -5.53 7.17 -3.57
CA PHE A 150 -5.41 8.58 -3.18
C PHE A 150 -4.00 9.10 -3.41
N MET A 151 -2.96 8.39 -2.98
CA MET A 151 -1.58 8.83 -3.24
C MET A 151 -1.26 8.94 -4.73
N THR A 152 -1.73 7.99 -5.54
CA THR A 152 -1.59 8.01 -7.01
C THR A 152 -2.23 9.27 -7.59
N SER A 153 -3.46 9.57 -7.14
CA SER A 153 -4.20 10.76 -7.58
C SER A 153 -3.55 12.05 -7.09
N PHE A 154 -3.05 12.07 -5.86
CA PHE A 154 -2.37 13.22 -5.29
C PHE A 154 -1.11 13.56 -6.06
N ARG A 155 -0.27 12.56 -6.36
CA ARG A 155 0.91 12.74 -7.21
C ARG A 155 0.54 13.30 -8.58
N GLY A 156 -0.50 12.75 -9.22
CA GLY A 156 -0.97 13.18 -10.53
C GLY A 156 -1.50 14.61 -10.55
N VAL A 157 -2.35 14.97 -9.59
CA VAL A 157 -3.02 16.28 -9.53
C VAL A 157 -2.10 17.37 -8.99
N ILE A 158 -1.44 17.12 -7.85
CA ILE A 158 -0.70 18.13 -7.11
C ILE A 158 0.74 18.24 -7.59
N ASP A 159 1.48 17.14 -7.67
CA ASP A 159 2.91 17.27 -7.95
C ASP A 159 3.22 17.39 -9.45
N GLN A 160 2.52 16.61 -10.26
CA GLN A 160 2.70 16.59 -11.72
C GLN A 160 1.83 17.65 -12.38
N GLY A 161 0.52 17.63 -12.12
CA GLY A 161 -0.43 18.58 -12.66
C GLY A 161 -0.28 20.00 -12.10
N ARG A 162 0.25 20.13 -10.88
CA ARG A 162 0.46 21.41 -10.17
C ARG A 162 -0.80 22.26 -10.09
N VAL A 163 -1.95 21.60 -9.93
CA VAL A 163 -3.26 22.23 -9.82
C VAL A 163 -3.30 23.17 -8.63
N ARG A 164 -3.87 24.36 -8.84
CA ARG A 164 -4.05 25.44 -7.86
C ARG A 164 -5.50 25.89 -7.82
N GLY A 165 -5.83 26.69 -6.81
CA GLY A 165 -7.15 27.30 -6.69
C GLY A 165 -7.50 28.13 -7.92
N GLY A 166 -8.70 27.92 -8.46
CA GLY A 166 -9.22 28.58 -9.67
C GLY A 166 -8.88 27.89 -10.99
N ASP A 167 -8.08 26.82 -10.98
CA ASP A 167 -7.81 26.01 -12.18
C ASP A 167 -9.02 25.16 -12.54
N TRP A 168 -9.28 24.96 -13.85
CA TRP A 168 -10.30 24.02 -14.30
C TRP A 168 -9.69 22.63 -14.48
N VAL A 169 -10.28 21.62 -13.83
CA VAL A 169 -9.82 20.23 -13.91
C VAL A 169 -10.86 19.34 -14.58
N ALA A 170 -10.45 18.63 -15.63
CA ALA A 170 -11.25 17.58 -16.26
C ALA A 170 -10.68 16.19 -15.91
N VAL A 171 -11.52 15.31 -15.36
CA VAL A 171 -11.14 13.94 -15.00
C VAL A 171 -11.80 12.95 -15.95
N HIS A 172 -11.00 12.20 -16.70
CA HIS A 172 -11.46 11.15 -17.61
C HIS A 172 -11.44 9.78 -16.92
N GLY A 173 -12.62 9.33 -16.48
CA GLY A 173 -12.82 8.05 -15.80
C GLY A 173 -13.06 8.23 -14.30
N CYS A 174 -14.26 7.89 -13.82
CA CYS A 174 -14.70 8.13 -12.44
C CYS A 174 -14.65 6.86 -11.57
N GLY A 175 -13.55 6.10 -11.68
CA GLY A 175 -13.25 4.98 -10.78
C GLY A 175 -12.59 5.44 -9.48
N GLY A 176 -11.95 4.52 -8.74
CA GLY A 176 -11.30 4.84 -7.46
C GLY A 176 -10.27 5.98 -7.54
N VAL A 177 -9.35 5.93 -8.50
CA VAL A 177 -8.36 7.00 -8.74
C VAL A 177 -9.05 8.28 -9.21
N GLY A 178 -9.93 8.21 -10.20
CA GLY A 178 -10.62 9.39 -10.74
C GLY A 178 -11.44 10.16 -9.70
N LEU A 179 -12.22 9.46 -8.87
CA LEU A 179 -12.96 10.11 -7.79
C LEU A 179 -12.02 10.71 -6.73
N SER A 180 -10.90 10.06 -6.45
CA SER A 180 -9.87 10.62 -5.57
C SER A 180 -9.27 11.91 -6.16
N ALA A 181 -9.02 11.95 -7.48
CA ALA A 181 -8.55 13.15 -8.17
C ALA A 181 -9.57 14.30 -8.11
N VAL A 182 -10.86 14.00 -8.30
CA VAL A 182 -11.94 15.00 -8.14
C VAL A 182 -11.96 15.55 -6.70
N MET A 183 -11.86 14.69 -5.69
CA MET A 183 -11.83 15.12 -4.29
C MET A 183 -10.62 16.01 -3.99
N ILE A 184 -9.44 15.64 -4.49
CA ILE A 184 -8.20 16.40 -4.28
C ILE A 184 -8.26 17.75 -4.98
N ALA A 185 -8.70 17.79 -6.25
CA ALA A 185 -8.85 19.02 -7.02
C ALA A 185 -9.81 20.00 -6.31
N ALA A 186 -10.99 19.52 -5.90
CA ALA A 186 -11.95 20.33 -5.16
C ALA A 186 -11.38 20.82 -3.82
N ALA A 187 -10.61 19.99 -3.10
CA ALA A 187 -10.00 20.37 -1.83
C ALA A 187 -8.93 21.46 -1.96
N VAL A 188 -8.25 21.57 -3.11
CA VAL A 188 -7.29 22.66 -3.38
C VAL A 188 -7.93 23.87 -4.06
N GLY A 189 -9.24 23.86 -4.27
CA GLY A 189 -10.03 24.98 -4.76
C GLY A 189 -10.03 25.14 -6.29
N ALA A 190 -9.73 24.08 -7.03
CA ALA A 190 -10.01 24.02 -8.47
C ALA A 190 -11.51 24.11 -8.75
#